data_AF-A0A7X7I7U8-F1
#
_entry.id   AF-A0A7X7I7U8-F1
#
_cell.length_a   1.000
_cell.length_b   1.000
_cell.length_c   1.000
_cell.angle_alpha   90.00
_cell.angle_beta   90.00
_cell.angle_gamma   90.00
#
_symmetry.space_group_name_H-M   'P 1'
#
loop_
_entity.id
_entity.type
_entity.pdbx_description
1 polymer ?
#
loop_
_entity_poly.entity_id
_entity_poly.type
_entity_poly.pdbx_seq_one_letter_code
_entity_poly.pdbx_strand_id
1 'polypeptide(L)'
;DEQLIKIASEIPACRVIADQVHVQAAGGSFENGLPFSLSLGCGTWGKNSFDENLTYKHFMNIVRIVKKIRTVTPSPEDFLRDYWEHVGIRVQSNESI
;
A
#
# COMPACT_ATOMS: atom_id res chain seq x y z
N ASP A 1 -6.87 -16.14 11.23
CA ASP A 1 -6.13 -15.17 10.39
C ASP A 1 -5.25 -15.81 9.32
N GLU A 2 -4.50 -16.87 9.61
CA GLU A 2 -3.63 -17.53 8.61
C GLU A 2 -4.36 -17.87 7.29
N GLN A 3 -5.57 -18.42 7.37
CA GLN A 3 -6.41 -18.69 6.19
C GLN A 3 -6.83 -17.42 5.45
N LEU A 4 -7.12 -16.32 6.16
CA LEU A 4 -7.48 -15.03 5.56
C LEU A 4 -6.29 -14.41 4.83
N ILE A 5 -5.09 -14.48 5.43
CA ILE A 5 -3.84 -14.02 4.81
C ILE A 5 -3.53 -14.82 3.55
N LYS A 6 -3.72 -16.15 3.60
CA LYS A 6 -3.58 -17.02 2.43
C LYS A 6 -4.51 -16.59 1.30
N ILE A 7 -5.80 -16.42 1.59
CA ILE A 7 -6.80 -15.97 0.62
C ILE A 7 -6.44 -14.59 0.04
N ALA A 8 -6.06 -13.64 0.90
CA ALA A 8 -5.65 -12.29 0.49
C ALA A 8 -4.41 -12.28 -0.42
N SER A 9 -3.53 -13.28 -0.27
CA SER A 9 -2.31 -13.41 -1.07
C SER A 9 -2.54 -14.14 -2.41
N GLU A 10 -3.57 -14.97 -2.50
CA GLU A 10 -3.83 -15.84 -3.66
C GLU A 10 -4.90 -15.27 -4.62
N ILE A 11 -5.83 -14.44 -4.14
CA ILE A 11 -6.96 -13.95 -4.93
C ILE A 11 -6.74 -12.50 -5.37
N PRO A 12 -6.97 -12.16 -6.66
CA PRO A 12 -6.90 -10.79 -7.14
C PRO A 12 -8.14 -9.99 -6.68
N ALA A 13 -8.14 -9.58 -5.42
CA ALA A 13 -9.21 -8.81 -4.79
C ALA A 13 -8.64 -7.65 -3.97
N CYS A 14 -9.35 -6.52 -3.95
CA CYS A 14 -8.94 -5.32 -3.20
C CYS A 14 -9.43 -5.32 -1.75
N ARG A 15 -10.37 -6.21 -1.40
CA ARG A 15 -10.98 -6.32 -0.08
C ARG A 15 -11.32 -7.78 0.22
N VAL A 16 -10.88 -8.28 1.36
CA VAL A 16 -11.31 -9.57 1.93
C VAL A 16 -12.20 -9.26 3.12
N ILE A 17 -13.49 -9.60 3.01
CA ILE A 17 -14.47 -9.40 4.07
C ILE A 17 -14.59 -10.69 4.87
N ALA A 18 -14.14 -10.66 6.12
CA ALA A 18 -14.24 -11.79 7.05
C ALA A 18 -15.42 -11.59 8.00
N ASP A 19 -16.18 -12.67 8.23
CA ASP A 19 -17.20 -12.77 9.28
C ASP A 19 -18.26 -11.65 9.31
N GLN A 20 -18.59 -11.08 8.14
CA GLN A 20 -19.58 -10.00 8.02
C GLN A 20 -20.51 -10.22 6.82
N VAL A 21 -21.72 -9.63 6.87
CA VAL A 21 -22.67 -9.65 5.77
C VAL A 21 -22.11 -8.87 4.58
N HIS A 22 -21.78 -9.58 3.50
CA HIS A 22 -21.01 -9.05 2.37
C HIS A 22 -21.57 -7.75 1.78
N VAL A 23 -22.89 -7.68 1.50
CA VAL A 23 -23.51 -6.51 0.85
C VAL A 23 -23.34 -5.23 1.67
N GLN A 24 -23.38 -5.33 2.99
CA GLN A 24 -23.30 -4.20 3.90
C GLN A 24 -21.84 -3.88 4.24
N ALA A 25 -21.02 -4.91 4.44
CA ALA A 25 -19.61 -4.77 4.78
C ALA A 25 -18.78 -4.19 3.64
N ALA A 26 -18.96 -4.66 2.41
CA ALA A 26 -18.19 -4.19 1.25
C ALA A 26 -18.43 -2.69 0.98
N GLY A 27 -19.67 -2.23 1.22
CA GLY A 27 -20.05 -0.83 1.05
C GLY A 27 -19.60 0.10 2.19
N GLY A 28 -18.93 -0.39 3.22
CA GLY A 28 -18.54 0.40 4.40
C GLY A 28 -19.59 0.37 5.50
N SER A 29 -19.55 -0.70 6.30
CA SER A 29 -20.38 -0.85 7.50
C SER A 29 -19.79 -0.04 8.66
N PHE A 30 -20.65 0.37 9.60
CA PHE A 30 -20.21 0.99 10.85
C PHE A 30 -19.27 0.09 11.68
N GLU A 31 -19.25 -1.21 11.40
CA GLU A 31 -18.49 -2.21 12.15
C GLU A 31 -17.09 -2.51 11.57
N ASN A 32 -16.73 -1.98 10.40
CA ASN A 32 -15.49 -2.40 9.70
C ASN A 32 -14.56 -1.28 9.22
N GLY A 33 -14.92 -0.02 9.45
CA GLY A 33 -14.04 1.12 9.19
C GLY A 33 -13.75 1.42 7.72
N LEU A 34 -14.33 0.67 6.77
CA LEU A 34 -14.25 1.02 5.36
C LEU A 34 -15.09 2.29 5.10
N PRO A 35 -14.60 3.25 4.30
CA PRO A 35 -15.39 4.40 3.91
C PRO A 35 -16.70 3.96 3.23
N PHE A 36 -17.83 4.56 3.63
CA PHE A 36 -19.11 4.26 3.01
C PHE A 36 -19.07 4.62 1.51
N SER A 37 -19.42 3.67 0.66
CA SER A 37 -19.51 3.86 -0.79
C SER A 37 -20.32 2.77 -1.49
N LEU A 38 -21.02 3.14 -2.55
CA LEU A 38 -21.64 2.19 -3.50
C LEU A 38 -20.78 2.02 -4.77
N SER A 39 -19.61 2.64 -4.81
CA SER A 39 -18.65 2.53 -5.91
C SER A 39 -17.34 1.97 -5.37
N LEU A 40 -17.04 0.73 -5.75
CA LEU A 40 -15.97 -0.07 -5.16
C LEU A 40 -14.86 -0.22 -6.19
N GLY A 41 -13.67 0.33 -5.90
CA GLY A 41 -12.51 0.19 -6.78
C GLY A 41 -11.98 -1.25 -6.78
N CYS A 42 -11.69 -1.79 -7.96
CA CYS A 42 -11.14 -3.14 -8.13
C CYS A 42 -9.64 -3.13 -8.46
N GLY A 43 -8.97 -1.98 -8.29
CA GLY A 43 -7.55 -1.82 -8.56
C GLY A 43 -7.18 -2.15 -10.02
N THR A 44 -5.88 -2.36 -10.26
CA THR A 44 -5.36 -2.66 -11.60
C THR A 44 -5.85 -4.01 -12.11
N TRP A 45 -6.12 -4.98 -11.23
CA TRP A 45 -6.73 -6.27 -11.59
C TRP A 45 -8.11 -6.10 -12.24
N GLY A 46 -8.92 -5.16 -11.77
CA GLY A 46 -10.22 -4.82 -12.34
C GLY A 46 -10.22 -3.66 -13.33
N LYS A 47 -9.05 -3.23 -13.83
CA LYS A 47 -8.90 -2.07 -14.73
C LYS A 47 -9.44 -0.75 -14.14
N ASN A 48 -9.26 -0.54 -12.83
CA ASN A 48 -9.57 0.71 -12.16
C ASN A 48 -8.28 1.43 -11.73
N SER A 49 -8.33 2.76 -11.63
CA SER A 49 -7.21 3.58 -11.18
C SER A 49 -7.06 3.64 -9.65
N PHE A 50 -8.00 3.03 -8.92
CA PHE A 50 -8.03 2.96 -7.46
C PHE A 50 -8.62 1.61 -7.02
N ASP A 51 -8.25 1.17 -5.82
CA ASP A 51 -8.66 -0.07 -5.16
C ASP A 51 -9.52 0.16 -3.91
N GLU A 52 -9.64 1.42 -3.47
CA GLU A 52 -10.41 1.82 -2.29
C GLU A 52 -11.93 1.90 -2.55
N ASN A 53 -12.70 2.12 -1.47
CA ASN A 53 -14.07 2.59 -1.57
C ASN A 53 -14.05 4.05 -2.02
N LEU A 54 -14.81 4.38 -3.08
CA LEU A 54 -14.78 5.72 -3.65
C LEU A 54 -15.31 6.74 -2.63
N THR A 55 -14.50 7.76 -2.36
CA THR A 55 -14.83 8.87 -1.45
C THR A 55 -14.64 10.22 -2.13
N TYR A 56 -15.11 11.29 -1.48
CA TYR A 56 -14.92 12.67 -1.95
C TYR A 56 -13.45 13.03 -2.25
N LYS A 57 -12.47 12.40 -1.60
CA LYS A 57 -11.04 12.62 -1.83
C LYS A 57 -10.62 12.29 -3.27
N HIS A 58 -11.30 11.36 -3.92
CA HIS A 58 -11.05 10.98 -5.31
C HIS A 58 -11.49 12.06 -6.31
N PHE A 59 -12.32 13.00 -5.87
CA PHE A 59 -12.83 14.12 -6.68
C PHE A 59 -12.14 15.45 -6.36
N MET A 60 -11.15 15.44 -5.47
CA MET A 60 -10.42 16.64 -5.08
C MET A 60 -9.00 16.63 -5.64
N ASN A 61 -8.63 17.71 -6.30
CA ASN A 61 -7.24 17.96 -6.66
C ASN A 61 -6.46 18.49 -5.44
N ILE A 62 -5.29 17.90 -5.17
CA ILE A 62 -4.40 18.35 -4.08
C ILE A 62 -3.23 19.12 -4.69
N VAL A 63 -3.18 20.43 -4.45
CA VAL A 63 -2.04 21.28 -4.81
C VAL A 63 -0.99 21.20 -3.71
N ARG A 64 0.24 20.79 -4.05
CA ARG A 64 1.37 20.71 -3.11
C ARG A 64 2.39 21.78 -3.44
N ILE A 65 2.72 22.62 -2.46
CA ILE A 65 3.82 23.58 -2.57
C ILE A 65 5.10 22.89 -2.09
N VAL A 66 6.03 22.65 -3.01
CA VAL A 66 7.32 22.03 -2.71
C VAL A 66 8.41 23.10 -2.72
N LYS A 67 9.17 23.19 -1.64
CA LYS A 67 10.33 24.09 -1.51
C LYS A 67 11.62 23.27 -1.47
N LYS A 68 12.70 23.85 -1.98
CA LYS A 68 14.03 23.24 -1.90
C LYS A 68 14.43 23.07 -0.43
N ILE A 69 14.76 21.84 -0.06
CA ILE A 69 15.39 21.51 1.22
C ILE A 69 16.88 21.22 0.99
N ARG A 70 17.68 21.16 2.06
CA ARG A 70 19.07 20.71 1.97
C ARG A 70 19.09 19.28 1.43
N THR A 71 19.91 19.04 0.40
CA THR A 71 20.11 17.70 -0.13
C THR A 71 20.75 16.81 0.94
N VAL A 72 20.06 15.73 1.27
CA VAL A 72 20.62 14.59 1.99
C VAL A 72 20.70 13.48 0.96
N THR A 73 21.91 13.20 0.47
CA THR A 73 22.13 12.08 -0.45
C THR A 73 22.46 10.85 0.39
N PRO A 74 21.50 9.94 0.58
CA PRO A 74 21.77 8.64 1.19
C PRO A 74 22.79 7.86 0.35
N SER A 75 23.70 7.16 1.03
CA SER A 75 24.61 6.22 0.40
C SER A 75 23.85 4.97 -0.05
N PRO A 76 24.34 4.22 -1.06
CA PRO A 76 23.78 2.92 -1.41
C PRO A 76 23.67 1.98 -0.20
N GLU A 77 24.63 2.04 0.72
CA GLU A 77 24.66 1.26 1.95
C GLU A 77 23.53 1.62 2.92
N ASP A 78 23.04 2.86 2.92
CA ASP A 78 21.92 3.30 3.77
C ASP A 78 20.59 2.66 3.35
N PHE A 79 20.48 2.18 2.11
CA PHE A 79 19.26 1.58 1.57
C PHE A 79 19.37 0.08 1.26
N LEU A 80 20.53 -0.38 0.81
CA LEU A 80 20.70 -1.70 0.21
C LEU A 80 21.40 -2.70 1.12
N ARG A 81 21.82 -2.29 2.32
CA ARG A 81 22.53 -3.17 3.27
C ARG A 81 21.80 -4.48 3.52
N ASP A 82 20.54 -4.41 3.96
CA ASP A 82 19.74 -5.59 4.31
C ASP A 82 19.55 -6.51 3.09
N TYR A 83 19.36 -5.91 1.91
CA TYR A 83 19.24 -6.65 0.66
C TYR A 83 20.55 -7.37 0.30
N TRP A 84 21.69 -6.67 0.36
CA TRP A 84 22.99 -7.24 0.05
C TRP A 84 23.40 -8.33 1.03
N GLU A 85 23.09 -8.19 2.32
CA GLU A 85 23.27 -9.25 3.31
C GLU A 85 22.41 -10.48 2.97
N HIS A 86 21.15 -10.27 2.60
CA HIS A 86 20.25 -11.34 2.21
C HIS A 86 20.71 -12.12 0.97
N VAL A 87 21.28 -11.43 -0.03
CA VAL A 87 21.79 -12.07 -1.26
C VAL A 87 23.27 -12.46 -1.21
N GLY A 88 23.93 -12.30 -0.05
CA GLY A 88 25.31 -12.73 0.18
C GLY A 88 26.40 -11.81 -0.39
N ILE A 89 26.08 -10.57 -0.74
CA ILE A 89 27.03 -9.55 -1.18
C ILE A 89 27.63 -8.87 0.06
N ARG A 90 28.95 -9.01 0.26
CA ARG A 90 29.65 -8.35 1.38
C ARG A 90 29.99 -6.91 1.01
N VAL A 91 29.42 -5.97 1.75
CA VAL A 91 29.82 -4.56 1.72
C VAL A 91 31.20 -4.43 2.39
N GLN A 92 32.23 -4.09 1.63
CA GLN A 92 33.51 -3.67 2.22
C GLN A 92 33.34 -2.24 2.72
N SER A 93 33.46 -2.02 4.03
CA SER A 93 33.52 -0.67 4.59
C SER A 93 34.85 -0.04 4.16
N ASN A 94 34.81 0.84 3.17
CA ASN A 94 35.92 1.75 2.89
C ASN A 94 36.02 2.79 4.01
N GLU A 95 36.60 2.42 5.15
CA GLU A 95 37.24 3.40 6.03
C GLU A 95 38.58 3.76 5.41
N SER A 96 38.64 4.87 4.68
CA SER A 96 39.92 5.47 4.26
C SER A 96 39.74 6.95 3.92
N ILE A 97 40.43 7.76 4.75
CA ILE A 97 40.74 9.20 4.69
C ILE A 97 39.78 10.12 5.44
#